data_AF-N1RZZ2-F1
#
_entry.id   AF-N1RZZ2-F1
#
_cell.length_a   1.000
_cell.length_b   1.000
_cell.length_c   1.000
_cell.angle_alpha   90.00
_cell.angle_beta   90.00
_cell.angle_gamma   90.00
#
_symmetry.space_group_name_H-M   'P 1'
#
loop_
_entity.id
_entity.type
_entity.pdbx_description
1 polymer ?
#
loop_
_entity_poly.entity_id
_entity_poly.type
_entity_poly.pdbx_seq_one_letter_code
_entity_poly.pdbx_strand_id
1 'polypeptide(L)' 'HLIRRSITHITKTQFFPAFYAAHQAAITESNIRGGFRGAGLAPFDPENVISKLNIRL' A
#
# COMPACT_ATOMS: atom_id res chain seq x y z
N HIS A 1 16.59 2.07 2.22
CA HIS A 1 18.00 2.18 2.70
C HIS A 1 19.02 1.97 1.58
N LEU A 2 18.85 0.94 0.72
CA LEU A 2 19.76 0.61 -0.38
C LEU A 2 19.88 1.71 -1.45
N ILE A 3 18.75 2.19 -2.00
CA ILE A 3 18.71 3.27 -3.01
C ILE A 3 19.36 4.56 -2.48
N ARG A 4 19.07 4.94 -1.23
CA ARG A 4 19.68 6.11 -0.57
C ARG A 4 21.21 5.98 -0.41
N ARG A 5 21.75 4.77 -0.44
CA ARG A 5 23.18 4.47 -0.34
C ARG A 5 23.80 4.13 -1.70
N SER A 6 23.09 4.35 -2.80
CA SER A 6 23.54 4.03 -4.17
C SER A 6 23.95 2.56 -4.35
N ILE A 7 23.37 1.65 -3.57
CA ILE A 7 23.59 0.20 -3.73
C ILE A 7 22.67 -0.28 -4.86
N THR A 8 23.26 -0.62 -6.01
CA THR A 8 22.56 -1.08 -7.22
C THR A 8 22.56 -2.60 -7.40
N HIS A 9 23.33 -3.33 -6.59
CA HIS A 9 23.41 -4.79 -6.63
C HIS A 9 23.22 -5.39 -5.23
N ILE A 10 22.39 -6.44 -5.13
CA ILE A 10 22.13 -7.20 -3.91
C ILE A 10 21.96 -8.68 -4.27
N THR A 11 22.53 -9.59 -3.47
CA THR A 11 22.35 -11.02 -3.72
C THR A 11 20.95 -11.48 -3.32
N LYS A 12 20.51 -12.62 -3.86
CA LYS A 12 19.21 -13.22 -3.50
C LYS A 12 19.08 -13.47 -1.99
N THR A 13 20.14 -13.92 -1.33
CA THR A 13 20.15 -14.19 0.12
C THR A 13 20.07 -12.92 0.96
N GLN A 14 20.59 -11.79 0.45
CA GLN A 14 20.47 -10.48 1.09
C GLN A 14 19.11 -9.81 0.81
N PHE A 15 18.55 -10.03 -0.38
CA PHE A 15 17.31 -9.40 -0.81
C PHE A 15 16.11 -9.81 0.04
N PHE A 16 15.88 -11.10 0.26
CA PHE A 16 14.69 -11.56 0.97
C PHE A 16 14.52 -10.99 2.39
N PRO A 17 15.52 -11.02 3.28
CA PRO A 17 15.37 -10.41 4.61
C PRO A 17 15.20 -8.89 4.53
N ALA A 18 15.91 -8.21 3.62
CA ALA A 18 15.77 -6.77 3.43
C ALA A 18 14.36 -6.39 2.91
N PHE A 19 13.82 -7.16 1.97
CA PHE A 19 12.46 -6.99 1.46
C PHE A 19 11.44 -7.26 2.54
N TYR A 20 11.57 -8.36 3.30
CA TYR A 20 10.63 -8.69 4.36
C TYR A 20 10.57 -7.59 5.43
N ALA A 21 11.72 -7.08 5.87
CA ALA A 21 11.78 -5.96 6.82
C ALA A 21 11.13 -4.69 6.25
N ALA A 22 11.41 -4.36 4.98
CA ALA A 22 10.80 -3.22 4.31
C ALA A 22 9.27 -3.38 4.14
N HIS A 23 8.81 -4.59 3.80
CA HIS A 23 7.39 -4.92 3.68
C HIS A 23 6.67 -4.74 5.01
N GLN A 24 7.20 -5.29 6.10
CA GLN A 24 6.62 -5.12 7.44
C GLN A 24 6.55 -3.63 7.85
N ALA A 25 7.57 -2.85 7.51
CA ALA A 25 7.58 -1.40 7.79
C ALA A 25 6.60 -0.60 6.90
N ALA A 26 6.32 -1.07 5.69
CA ALA A 26 5.48 -0.37 4.71
C ALA A 26 3.99 -0.75 4.82
N ILE A 27 3.68 -2.01 5.12
CA ILE A 27 2.31 -2.54 5.21
C ILE A 27 1.75 -2.28 6.62
N THR A 28 1.61 -1.00 6.96
CA THR A 28 0.92 -0.56 8.18
C THR A 28 -0.54 -0.30 7.88
N GLU A 29 -1.39 -0.36 8.90
CA GLU A 29 -2.81 -0.04 8.75
C GLU A 29 -3.03 1.38 8.17
N SER A 30 -2.24 2.38 8.60
CA SER A 30 -2.36 3.74 8.08
C SER A 30 -1.99 3.83 6.60
N ASN A 31 -0.94 3.13 6.17
CA ASN A 31 -0.51 3.12 4.77
C ASN A 31 -1.52 2.37 3.89
N ILE A 32 -2.09 1.27 4.39
CA ILE A 32 -3.16 0.53 3.69
C ILE A 32 -4.39 1.43 3.52
N ARG A 33 -4.89 2.05 4.60
CA ARG A 33 -6.03 2.97 4.56
C ARG A 33 -5.74 4.17 3.64
N GLY A 34 -4.53 4.71 3.69
CA GLY A 34 -4.07 5.78 2.82
C GLY A 34 -4.08 5.39 1.34
N GLY A 35 -3.61 4.18 1.02
CA GLY A 35 -3.63 3.62 -0.33
C GLY A 35 -5.05 3.46 -0.88
N PHE A 36 -5.97 2.90 -0.09
CA PHE A 36 -7.38 2.82 -0.46
C PHE A 36 -7.98 4.20 -0.72
N ARG A 37 -7.76 5.15 0.19
CA ARG A 37 -8.25 6.52 0.04
C ARG A 37 -7.70 7.19 -1.23
N GLY A 38 -6.41 7.03 -1.54
CA GLY A 38 -5.78 7.56 -2.75
C GLY A 38 -6.37 6.97 -4.04
N ALA A 39 -6.82 5.72 -3.99
CA ALA A 39 -7.56 5.07 -5.08
C ALA A 39 -9.07 5.42 -5.10
N GLY A 40 -9.57 6.21 -4.14
CA GLY A 40 -10.98 6.53 -3.99
C GLY A 40 -11.85 5.40 -3.40
N LEU A 41 -11.21 4.33 -2.92
CA LEU A 41 -11.85 3.18 -2.30
C LEU A 41 -12.03 3.40 -0.79
N ALA A 42 -13.18 3.02 -0.25
CA ALA A 42 -13.41 2.93 1.20
C ALA A 42 -13.94 1.53 1.53
N PRO A 43 -13.05 0.60 1.93
CA PRO A 43 -13.46 -0.72 2.37
C PRO A 43 -14.39 -0.64 3.60
N PHE A 44 -15.37 -1.52 3.68
CA PHE A 44 -16.32 -1.65 4.79
C PHE A 44 -17.24 -0.43 5.02
N ASP A 45 -17.24 0.54 4.12
CA ASP A 45 -18.19 1.66 4.11
C ASP A 45 -19.04 1.60 2.82
N PRO A 46 -20.15 0.84 2.83
CA PRO A 46 -21.03 0.74 1.68
C PRO A 46 -21.70 2.08 1.32
N GLU A 47 -21.90 2.99 2.29
CA GLU A 47 -22.49 4.31 2.05
C GLU A 47 -21.61 5.18 1.15
N ASN A 48 -20.29 5.07 1.24
CA ASN A 48 -19.38 5.77 0.34
C ASN A 48 -19.51 5.29 -1.13
N VAL A 49 -19.99 4.07 -1.38
CA VAL A 49 -20.30 3.58 -2.73
C VAL A 49 -21.70 4.03 -3.15
N ILE A 50 -22.69 3.84 -2.26
CA ILE A 50 -24.10 4.17 -2.52
C ILE A 50 -24.27 5.67 -2.81
N SER A 51 -23.66 6.54 -2.00
CA SER A 51 -23.74 8.01 -2.17
C SER A 51 -23.16 8.52 -3.49
N LYS A 52 -22.26 7.76 -4.13
CA LYS A 52 -21.68 8.07 -5.44
C LYS A 52 -22.45 7.43 -6.60
N LEU A 53 -23.32 6.47 -6.30
CA LEU A 53 -24.09 5.75 -7.30
C LEU A 53 -25.34 6.57 -7.66
N ASN A 54 -25.32 7.25 -8.80
CA ASN A 54 -26.50 7.95 -9.30
C ASN A 54 -27.42 6.96 -10.02
N ILE A 55 -28.35 6.36 -9.28
CA ILE A 55 -29.38 5.48 -9.84
C ILE A 55 -30.53 6.35 -10.32
N ARG A 56 -30.80 6.32 -11.63
CA ARG A 56 -32.07 6.81 -12.19
C ARG A 56 -33.02 5.60 -12.30
N LEU A 57 -34.16 5.69 -11.62
CA LEU A 57 -35.28 4.75 -11.76
C LEU A 57 -36.04 5.03 -13.06
#